data_AF-A0A9D9VJN5-F1
#
_entry.id   AF-A0A9D9VJN5-F1
#
_cell.length_a   1.000
_cell.length_b   1.000
_cell.length_c   1.000
_cell.angle_alpha   90.00
_cell.angle_beta   90.00
_cell.angle_gamma   90.00
#
_symmetry.space_group_name_H-M   'P 1'
#
loop_
_entity.id
_entity.type
_entity.pdbx_description
1 polymer ?
#
loop_
_entity_poly.entity_id
_entity_poly.type
_entity_poly.pdbx_seq_one_letter_code
_entity_poly.pdbx_strand_id
1 'polypeptide(L)'
;MSENLELEKTLWQAADKLRNNMDAAEYKHVVLGLIFLKYISDAFDELYQKLEATKHETGADPEDKDEYTAERVFYVPPQARWKWLQGRA
;
A
#
# COMPACT_ATOMS: atom_id res chain seq x y z
N MET A 1 12.61 -18.28 9.61
CA MET A 1 12.95 -18.47 8.18
C MET A 1 11.86 -19.24 7.42
N SER A 2 11.15 -20.19 8.04
CA SER A 2 10.10 -21.02 7.43
C SER A 2 8.77 -20.29 7.16
N GLU A 3 8.38 -19.31 7.99
CA GLU A 3 7.09 -18.61 7.82
C GLU A 3 7.00 -17.73 6.56
N ASN A 4 8.08 -17.02 6.20
CA ASN A 4 8.12 -16.24 4.96
C ASN A 4 7.95 -17.12 3.71
N LEU A 5 8.51 -18.34 3.74
CA LEU A 5 8.42 -19.27 2.62
C LEU A 5 6.99 -19.77 2.38
N GLU A 6 6.22 -20.00 3.45
CA GLU A 6 4.81 -20.40 3.35
C GLU A 6 3.91 -19.24 2.89
N LEU A 7 4.20 -18.01 3.34
CA LEU A 7 3.51 -16.81 2.86
C LEU A 7 3.78 -16.58 1.37
N GLU A 8 5.03 -16.64 0.94
CA GLU A 8 5.43 -16.50 -0.47
C GLU A 8 4.75 -17.54 -1.35
N LYS A 9 4.74 -18.82 -0.94
CA LYS A 9 4.03 -19.89 -1.67
C LYS A 9 2.54 -19.60 -1.79
N THR A 10 1.91 -19.15 -0.71
CA THR A 10 0.47 -18.84 -0.70
C THR A 10 0.15 -17.68 -1.64
N LEU A 11 0.93 -16.60 -1.57
CA LEU A 11 0.79 -15.43 -2.45
C LEU A 11 1.04 -15.80 -3.92
N TRP A 12 2.07 -16.62 -4.18
CA TRP A 12 2.37 -17.10 -5.52
C TRP A 12 1.24 -17.93 -6.12
N GLN A 13 0.70 -18.89 -5.35
CA GLN A 13 -0.42 -19.72 -5.79
C GLN A 13 -1.70 -18.91 -6.02
N ALA A 14 -1.97 -17.91 -5.18
CA ALA A 14 -3.11 -17.02 -5.38
C ALA A 14 -2.95 -16.17 -6.65
N ALA A 15 -1.75 -15.62 -6.88
CA ALA A 15 -1.45 -14.83 -8.06
C ALA A 15 -1.56 -15.66 -9.34
N ASP A 16 -1.07 -16.90 -9.34
CA ASP A 16 -1.14 -17.80 -10.51
C ASP A 16 -2.58 -18.17 -10.88
N LYS A 17 -3.45 -18.40 -9.87
CA LYS A 17 -4.89 -18.61 -10.10
C LYS A 17 -5.58 -17.40 -10.72
N LEU A 18 -5.18 -16.18 -10.36
CA LEU A 18 -5.76 -14.94 -10.86
C LEU A 18 -5.22 -14.53 -12.24
N ARG A 19 -4.01 -14.98 -12.61
CA ARG A 19 -3.38 -14.67 -13.91
C ARG A 19 -4.16 -15.24 -15.09
N ASN A 20 -4.84 -16.38 -14.91
CA ASN A 20 -5.56 -17.11 -15.97
C ASN A 20 -4.67 -17.29 -17.23
N ASN A 21 -5.13 -16.84 -18.40
CA ASN A 21 -4.39 -16.97 -19.68
C ASN A 21 -3.41 -15.81 -19.98
N MET A 22 -3.22 -14.85 -19.07
CA MET A 22 -2.32 -13.70 -19.30
C MET A 22 -0.86 -14.13 -19.20
N ASP A 23 0.03 -13.62 -20.07
CA ASP A 23 1.44 -13.98 -19.99
C ASP A 23 2.09 -13.47 -18.69
N ALA A 24 3.07 -14.20 -18.17
CA ALA A 24 3.74 -13.84 -16.93
C ALA A 24 4.50 -12.51 -17.06
N ALA A 25 5.02 -12.19 -18.26
CA ALA A 25 5.70 -10.93 -18.51
C ALA A 25 4.75 -9.73 -18.46
N GLU A 26 3.45 -9.93 -18.72
CA GLU A 26 2.43 -8.88 -18.64
C GLU A 26 1.84 -8.80 -17.22
N TYR A 27 1.52 -9.95 -16.62
CA TYR A 27 0.89 -10.03 -15.31
C TYR A 27 1.79 -9.51 -14.17
N LYS A 28 3.12 -9.58 -14.34
CA LYS A 28 4.07 -9.01 -13.36
C LYS A 28 3.82 -7.52 -13.12
N HIS A 29 3.41 -6.76 -14.15
CA HIS A 29 3.17 -5.33 -14.00
C HIS A 29 1.95 -5.04 -13.14
N VAL A 30 0.93 -5.89 -13.24
CA VAL A 30 -0.29 -5.79 -12.42
C VAL A 30 0.03 -6.15 -10.97
N VAL A 31 0.62 -7.32 -10.72
CA VAL A 31 0.89 -7.80 -9.36
C VAL A 31 1.90 -6.90 -8.63
N LEU A 32 3.01 -6.55 -9.28
CA LEU A 32 4.01 -5.65 -8.68
C LEU A 32 3.44 -4.25 -8.46
N GLY A 33 2.58 -3.77 -9.37
CA GLY A 33 1.87 -2.51 -9.21
C GLY A 33 0.94 -2.51 -7.99
N LEU A 34 0.18 -3.59 -7.78
CA LEU A 34 -0.71 -3.73 -6.62
C LEU A 34 0.06 -3.86 -5.30
N ILE A 35 1.17 -4.63 -5.28
CA ILE A 35 2.03 -4.74 -4.10
C ILE A 35 2.63 -3.37 -3.77
N PHE A 36 3.13 -2.65 -4.78
CA PHE A 36 3.65 -1.30 -4.59
C PHE A 36 2.59 -0.35 -4.05
N LEU A 37 1.38 -0.37 -4.63
CA LEU A 37 0.27 0.46 -4.17
C LEU A 37 -0.14 0.17 -2.72
N LYS A 38 -0.17 -1.11 -2.35
CA LYS A 38 -0.42 -1.55 -0.97
C LYS A 38 0.67 -1.03 -0.03
N TYR A 39 1.93 -1.18 -0.40
CA TYR A 39 3.07 -0.69 0.39
C TYR A 39 3.01 0.82 0.64
N ILE A 40 2.84 1.63 -0.41
CA ILE A 40 2.76 3.10 -0.23
C ILE A 40 1.51 3.52 0.55
N SER A 41 0.40 2.80 0.39
CA SER A 41 -0.82 3.08 1.15
C SER A 41 -0.65 2.77 2.63
N ASP A 42 0.04 1.69 2.97
CA ASP A 42 0.28 1.31 4.36
C ASP A 42 1.26 2.28 5.05
N ALA A 43 2.36 2.65 4.38
CA ALA A 43 3.28 3.65 4.88
C ALA A 43 2.60 5.01 5.10
N PHE A 44 1.72 5.41 4.17
CA PHE A 44 0.89 6.60 4.32
C PHE A 44 -0.08 6.49 5.50
N ASP A 45 -0.81 5.38 5.64
CA ASP A 45 -1.82 5.20 6.70
C ASP A 45 -1.16 5.16 8.09
N GLU A 46 0.04 4.58 8.21
CA GLU A 46 0.85 4.62 9.44
C GLU A 46 1.27 6.04 9.82
N LEU A 47 1.76 6.83 8.86
CA LEU A 47 2.16 8.21 9.12
C LEU A 47 0.95 9.11 9.39
N TYR A 48 -0.14 8.93 8.64
CA TYR A 48 -1.41 9.63 8.86
C TYR A 48 -1.89 9.44 10.30
N GLN A 49 -1.90 8.20 10.80
CA GLN A 49 -2.33 7.91 12.18
C GLN A 49 -1.43 8.57 13.23
N LYS A 50 -0.11 8.64 12.98
CA LYS A 50 0.83 9.35 13.87
C LYS A 50 0.56 10.85 13.88
N LEU A 51 0.39 11.47 12.70
CA LEU A 51 0.11 12.90 12.57
C LEU A 51 -1.26 13.28 13.17
N GLU A 52 -2.29 12.46 12.96
CA GLU A 52 -3.61 12.68 13.58
C GLU A 52 -3.54 12.59 15.10
N ALA A 53 -2.73 11.66 15.65
CA ALA A 53 -2.56 11.54 17.09
C ALA A 53 -1.83 12.73 17.72
N THR A 54 -0.85 13.32 17.02
CA THR A 54 -0.06 14.46 17.51
C THR A 54 -0.63 15.83 17.11
N LYS A 55 -1.67 15.86 16.27
CA LYS A 55 -2.34 17.07 15.77
C LYS A 55 -2.67 18.10 16.85
N HIS A 56 -3.16 17.64 18.00
CA HIS A 56 -3.52 18.53 19.11
C HIS A 56 -2.32 19.07 19.89
N GLU A 57 -1.15 18.43 19.79
CA GLU A 57 0.06 18.76 20.55
C GLU A 57 1.05 19.59 19.74
N THR A 58 1.29 19.20 18.47
CA THR A 58 2.29 19.82 17.60
C THR A 58 1.70 20.71 16.51
N GLY A 59 0.38 20.68 16.32
CA GLY A 59 -0.29 21.34 15.20
C GLY A 59 -0.09 20.61 13.86
N ALA A 60 0.32 19.34 13.89
CA ALA A 60 0.52 18.52 12.69
C ALA A 60 -0.77 18.45 11.84
N ASP A 61 -0.64 18.58 10.52
CA ASP A 61 -1.75 18.42 9.59
C ASP A 61 -1.59 17.13 8.78
N PRO A 62 -2.39 16.07 9.06
CA PRO A 62 -2.31 14.82 8.33
C PRO A 62 -2.76 14.94 6.87
N GLU A 63 -3.31 16.06 6.42
CA GLU A 63 -3.61 16.30 4.99
C GLU A 63 -2.58 17.21 4.29
N ASP A 64 -1.54 17.67 5.00
CA ASP A 64 -0.41 18.39 4.41
C ASP A 64 0.60 17.42 3.79
N LYS A 65 0.99 17.66 2.54
CA LYS A 65 1.93 16.83 1.77
C LYS A 65 3.37 16.96 2.25
N ASP A 66 3.72 18.09 2.85
CA ASP A 66 5.09 18.37 3.25
C ASP A 66 5.51 17.47 4.43
N GLU A 67 4.57 17.14 5.33
CA GLU A 67 4.76 16.20 6.45
C GLU A 67 5.18 14.79 5.96
N TYR A 68 4.62 14.33 4.84
CA TYR A 68 4.97 13.03 4.26
C TYR A 68 6.31 13.08 3.52
N THR A 69 6.57 14.20 2.83
CA THR A 69 7.81 14.39 2.07
C THR A 69 9.02 14.41 3.01
N ALA A 70 8.89 15.02 4.20
CA ALA A 70 9.92 15.03 5.24
C ALA A 70 10.33 13.61 5.69
N GLU A 71 9.36 12.70 5.80
CA GLU A 71 9.54 11.30 6.20
C GLU A 71 9.86 10.36 5.02
N ARG A 72 10.03 10.90 3.80
CA ARG A 72 10.21 10.13 2.55
C ARG A 72 9.05 9.16 2.27
N VAL A 73 7.85 9.50 2.74
CA VAL A 73 6.61 8.77 2.47
C VAL A 73 5.88 9.47 1.33
N PHE A 74 5.30 8.69 0.41
CA PHE A 74 4.46 9.27 -0.63
C PHE A 74 3.13 9.72 -0.04
N TYR A 75 2.72 10.96 -0.30
CA TYR A 75 1.35 11.38 -0.01
C TYR A 75 0.37 10.62 -0.93
N VAL A 76 -0.59 9.93 -0.33
CA VAL A 76 -1.61 9.14 -1.06
C VAL A 76 -2.95 9.88 -1.03
N PRO A 77 -3.45 10.38 -2.17
CA PRO A 77 -4.75 11.04 -2.25
C PRO A 77 -5.88 10.13 -1.76
N PRO A 78 -6.98 10.67 -1.20
CA PRO A 78 -8.08 9.88 -0.65
C PRO A 78 -8.65 8.81 -1.59
N GLN A 79 -8.71 9.11 -2.90
CA GLN A 79 -9.23 8.20 -3.93
C GLN A 79 -8.26 7.07 -4.30
N ALA A 80 -6.98 7.17 -3.90
CA ALA A 80 -5.96 6.17 -4.17
C ALA A 80 -5.58 5.34 -2.93
N ARG A 81 -6.15 5.66 -1.75
CA ARG A 81 -5.90 4.92 -0.51
C ARG A 81 -6.41 3.49 -0.64
N TRP A 82 -5.62 2.51 -0.20
CA TRP A 82 -5.99 1.08 -0.29
C TRP A 82 -7.40 0.76 0.20
N LYS A 83 -7.80 1.31 1.37
CA LYS A 83 -9.15 1.12 1.93
C LYS A 83 -10.26 1.60 1.00
N TRP A 84 -10.05 2.71 0.30
CA TRP A 84 -11.00 3.26 -0.67
C TRP A 84 -11.14 2.36 -1.90
N LEU A 85 -10.02 1.82 -2.40
CA LEU A 85 -9.99 0.93 -3.55
C LEU A 85 -10.61 -0.43 -3.21
N GLN A 86 -10.26 -1.00 -2.06
CA GLN A 86 -10.82 -2.26 -1.59
C GLN A 86 -12.33 -2.20 -1.37
N GLY A 87 -12.85 -1.07 -0.87
CA GLY A 87 -14.30 -0.88 -0.68
C GLY A 87 -15.08 -0.72 -1.99
N ARG A 88 -14.40 -0.63 -3.14
CA ARG A 88 -15.00 -0.46 -4.48
C ARG A 88 -14.68 -1.60 -5.45
N ALA A 89 -13.89 -2.58 -5.00
CA ALA A 89 -13.60 -3.81 -5.73
C ALA A 89 -14.67 -4.86 -5.44
#